data_AF-A0A2I0DR28-F1
#
_entry.id   AF-A0A2I0DR28-F1
#
_cell.length_a   1.000
_cell.length_b   1.000
_cell.length_c   1.000
_cell.angle_alpha   90.00
_cell.angle_beta   90.00
_cell.angle_gamma   90.00
#
_symmetry.space_group_name_H-M   'P 1'
#
loop_
_entity.id
_entity.type
_entity.pdbx_description
1 polymer ?
#
loop_
_entity_poly.entity_id
_entity_poly.type
_entity_poly.pdbx_seq_one_letter_code
_entity_poly.pdbx_strand_id
1 'polypeptide(L)'
;MKSNIGNNIKSAMLFGLAAIILVGCGSSAEEDQLAWIQDWNSSGDFQQKMKMMNTCFKEAGVRSLTESMTSEQSDIVNACELSYIIERAEDDDISLDRELLAANILQL
;
A
#
# COMPACT_ATOMS: atom_id res chain seq x y z
N MET A 1 22.94 36.06 44.21
CA MET A 1 22.58 35.38 45.48
C MET A 1 21.06 35.24 45.52
N LYS A 2 20.56 33.99 45.61
CA LYS A 2 19.19 33.53 45.96
C LYS A 2 18.05 33.94 44.99
N SER A 3 17.54 33.01 44.17
CA SER A 3 16.51 31.97 44.47
C SER A 3 15.12 32.61 44.59
N ASN A 4 14.12 32.24 43.78
CA ASN A 4 13.41 30.96 43.90
C ASN A 4 12.73 30.52 42.60
N ILE A 5 13.13 29.34 42.12
CA ILE A 5 12.27 28.44 41.35
C ILE A 5 11.44 27.67 42.36
N GLY A 6 10.11 27.64 42.22
CA GLY A 6 9.27 26.78 43.04
C GLY A 6 7.77 27.01 42.88
N ASN A 7 7.13 26.17 42.05
CA ASN A 7 5.90 25.40 42.34
C ASN A 7 5.34 24.86 41.00
N ASN A 8 5.50 23.58 40.67
CA ASN A 8 4.66 22.45 41.12
C ASN A 8 3.17 22.65 40.84
N ILE A 9 2.74 22.38 39.60
CA ILE A 9 1.48 21.70 39.33
C ILE A 9 1.77 20.54 38.38
N LYS A 10 2.03 19.38 39.00
CA LYS A 10 1.62 18.08 38.46
C LYS A 10 0.09 18.08 38.43
N SER A 11 -0.51 17.61 37.33
CA SER A 11 -1.95 17.33 37.07
C SER A 11 -2.38 18.12 35.82
N ALA A 12 -2.93 17.54 34.76
CA ALA A 12 -3.55 16.24 34.61
C ALA A 12 -3.27 15.68 33.21
N MET A 13 -2.54 14.56 33.18
CA MET A 13 -2.79 13.51 32.20
C MET A 13 -4.19 12.95 32.46
N LEU A 14 -4.89 12.55 31.38
CA LEU A 14 -6.21 11.91 31.34
C LEU A 14 -7.34 12.95 31.48
N PHE A 15 -8.31 13.07 30.58
CA PHE A 15 -9.08 12.10 29.81
C PHE A 15 -9.29 12.68 28.40
N GLY A 16 -9.19 11.92 27.32
CA GLY A 16 -10.04 10.79 27.04
C GLY A 16 -10.94 11.16 25.88
N LEU A 17 -10.51 10.80 24.68
CA LEU A 17 -11.37 10.26 23.64
C LEU A 17 -10.51 9.21 22.94
N ALA A 18 -10.46 8.04 23.57
CA ALA A 18 -10.36 6.81 22.82
C ALA A 18 -11.59 6.77 21.91
N ALA A 19 -11.46 7.38 20.72
CA ALA A 19 -12.27 7.00 19.58
C ALA A 19 -11.72 5.65 19.11
N ILE A 20 -12.02 4.61 19.88
CA ILE A 20 -12.36 3.33 19.27
C ILE A 20 -13.66 3.62 18.51
N ILE A 21 -13.73 3.15 17.26
CA ILE A 21 -14.71 3.38 16.19
C ILE A 21 -14.03 4.21 15.08
N LEU A 22 -13.57 3.67 13.96
CA LEU A 22 -14.05 2.49 13.24
C LEU A 22 -12.93 1.48 12.99
N VAL A 23 -13.26 0.20 13.20
CA VAL A 23 -12.74 -0.84 12.32
C VAL A 23 -13.33 -0.50 10.95
N GLY A 24 -12.65 0.37 10.20
CA GLY A 24 -13.07 0.78 8.88
C GLY A 24 -12.76 -0.34 7.92
N CYS A 25 -13.62 -1.36 7.85
CA CYS A 25 -13.94 -1.97 6.56
C CYS A 25 -14.67 -0.89 5.74
N GLY A 26 -13.95 0.17 5.37
CA GLY A 26 -14.43 1.29 4.58
C GLY A 26 -13.47 1.40 3.42
N SER A 27 -13.98 1.16 2.21
CA SER A 27 -13.22 1.46 1.00
C SER A 27 -12.70 2.89 1.07
N SER A 28 -11.43 3.12 0.75
CA SER A 28 -10.89 4.48 0.61
C SER A 28 -11.70 5.24 -0.45
N ALA A 29 -11.75 6.57 -0.38
CA ALA A 29 -12.40 7.35 -1.42
C ALA A 29 -11.69 7.09 -2.77
N GLU A 30 -12.43 7.07 -3.87
CA GLU A 30 -11.87 6.82 -5.21
C GLU A 30 -10.71 7.76 -5.55
N GLU A 31 -10.81 9.04 -5.14
CA GLU A 31 -9.76 10.03 -5.30
C GLU A 31 -8.45 9.69 -4.57
N ASP A 32 -8.55 9.16 -3.35
CA ASP A 32 -7.40 8.72 -2.56
C ASP A 32 -6.75 7.46 -3.19
N GLN A 33 -7.59 6.53 -3.67
CA GLN A 33 -7.11 5.34 -4.38
C GLN A 33 -6.38 5.73 -5.67
N LEU A 34 -6.95 6.62 -6.48
CA LEU A 34 -6.32 7.11 -7.71
C LEU A 34 -5.02 7.86 -7.45
N ALA A 35 -4.98 8.70 -6.41
CA ALA A 35 -3.78 9.41 -6.01
C ALA A 35 -2.67 8.44 -5.60
N TRP A 36 -3.01 7.42 -4.81
CA TRP A 36 -2.06 6.38 -4.41
C TRP A 36 -1.57 5.56 -5.60
N ILE A 37 -2.46 5.15 -6.51
CA ILE A 37 -2.08 4.42 -7.74
C ILE A 37 -1.16 5.27 -8.63
N GLN A 38 -1.43 6.56 -8.75
CA GLN A 38 -0.60 7.48 -9.52
C GLN A 38 0.78 7.65 -8.88
N ASP A 39 0.86 7.77 -7.56
CA ASP A 39 2.13 7.79 -6.82
C ASP A 39 2.88 6.46 -7.00
N TRP A 40 2.21 5.32 -6.81
CA TRP A 40 2.77 4.00 -7.07
C TRP A 40 3.37 3.90 -8.47
N ASN A 41 2.62 4.28 -9.50
CA ASN A 41 3.08 4.20 -10.90
C ASN A 41 4.25 5.15 -11.18
N SER A 42 4.21 6.38 -10.64
CA SER A 42 5.24 7.39 -10.85
C SER A 42 6.44 7.26 -9.90
N SER A 43 6.33 6.44 -8.86
CA SER A 43 7.38 6.24 -7.88
C SER A 43 8.64 5.69 -8.54
N GLY A 44 9.77 6.30 -8.20
CA GLY A 44 11.09 5.89 -8.64
C GLY A 44 11.62 4.62 -7.95
N ASP A 45 10.79 3.88 -7.21
CA ASP A 45 11.18 2.64 -6.53
C ASP A 45 11.26 1.45 -7.50
N PHE A 46 12.18 1.60 -8.45
CA PHE A 46 12.47 0.59 -9.45
C PHE A 46 12.89 -0.75 -8.82
N GLN A 47 13.59 -0.71 -7.68
CA GLN A 47 14.06 -1.92 -7.00
C GLN A 47 12.88 -2.71 -6.42
N GLN A 48 11.92 -2.04 -5.78
CA GLN A 48 10.71 -2.69 -5.28
C GLN A 48 9.87 -3.25 -6.42
N LYS A 49 9.62 -2.46 -7.47
CA LYS A 49 8.85 -2.91 -8.65
C LYS A 49 9.52 -4.10 -9.36
N MET A 50 10.85 -4.09 -9.49
CA MET A 50 11.58 -5.24 -10.04
C MET A 50 11.52 -6.47 -9.14
N LYS A 51 11.58 -6.29 -7.81
CA LYS A 51 11.45 -7.40 -6.86
C LYS A 51 10.05 -8.03 -6.93
N MET A 52 9.00 -7.21 -7.00
CA MET A 52 7.63 -7.66 -7.23
C MET A 52 7.55 -8.47 -8.53
N MET A 53 7.99 -7.90 -9.66
CA MET A 53 7.91 -8.57 -10.96
C MET A 53 8.67 -9.91 -11.00
N ASN A 54 9.88 -9.97 -10.43
CA ASN A 54 10.64 -11.21 -10.33
C ASN A 54 9.94 -12.27 -9.46
N THR A 55 9.23 -11.84 -8.41
CA THR A 55 8.45 -12.74 -7.55
C THR A 55 7.27 -13.30 -8.32
N CYS A 56 6.50 -12.44 -9.00
CA CYS A 56 5.35 -12.85 -9.80
C CYS A 56 5.72 -13.76 -10.97
N PHE A 57 6.85 -13.53 -11.63
CA PHE A 57 7.36 -14.43 -12.65
C PHE A 57 7.75 -15.79 -12.10
N LYS A 58 8.39 -15.83 -10.93
CA LYS A 58 8.72 -17.09 -10.28
C LYS A 58 7.46 -17.87 -9.91
N GLU A 59 6.41 -17.19 -9.46
CA GLU A 59 5.11 -17.79 -9.15
C GLU A 59 4.42 -18.36 -10.39
N ALA A 60 4.47 -17.63 -11.52
CA ALA A 60 3.98 -18.09 -12.82
C ALA A 60 4.92 -19.12 -13.51
N GLY A 61 6.03 -19.50 -12.88
CA GLY A 61 7.01 -20.41 -13.48
C GLY A 61 7.73 -19.85 -14.72
N VAL A 62 7.73 -18.53 -14.91
CA VAL A 62 8.42 -17.82 -15.99
C VAL A 62 9.88 -17.63 -15.62
N ARG A 63 10.80 -18.05 -16.49
CA ARG A 63 12.24 -18.05 -16.19
C ARG A 63 12.93 -16.73 -16.50
N SER A 64 12.37 -15.91 -17.39
CA SER A 64 12.93 -14.60 -17.72
C SER A 64 11.87 -13.61 -18.20
N LEU A 65 12.13 -12.31 -18.00
CA LEU A 65 11.40 -11.19 -18.60
C LEU A 65 11.29 -11.28 -20.14
N THR A 66 12.20 -12.00 -20.79
CA THR A 66 12.29 -12.08 -22.24
C THR A 66 11.57 -13.30 -22.84
N GLU A 67 11.02 -14.16 -22.00
CA GLU A 67 10.30 -15.36 -22.43
C GLU A 67 8.83 -15.01 -22.66
N SER A 68 8.28 -15.38 -23.82
CA SER A 68 6.86 -15.22 -24.10
C SER A 68 6.05 -16.05 -23.10
N MET A 69 5.18 -15.38 -22.35
CA MET A 69 4.27 -16.00 -21.41
C MET A 69 3.09 -16.65 -22.13
N THR A 70 2.63 -17.80 -21.64
CA THR A 70 1.31 -18.32 -21.99
C THR A 70 0.22 -17.45 -21.36
N SER A 71 -1.04 -17.59 -21.81
CA SER A 71 -2.17 -16.87 -21.22
C SER A 71 -2.32 -17.19 -19.73
N GLU A 72 -2.19 -18.46 -19.35
CA GLU A 72 -2.27 -18.90 -17.95
C GLU A 72 -1.16 -18.26 -17.09
N GLN A 73 0.06 -18.19 -17.62
CA GLN A 73 1.16 -17.53 -16.91
C GLN A 73 0.92 -16.02 -16.77
N SER A 74 0.40 -15.37 -17.83
CA SER A 74 0.04 -13.96 -17.77
C SER A 74 -1.03 -13.69 -16.71
N ASP A 75 -2.04 -14.55 -16.60
CA ASP A 75 -3.09 -14.42 -15.59
C ASP A 75 -2.53 -14.56 -14.17
N ILE A 76 -1.59 -15.50 -13.95
CA ILE A 76 -0.91 -15.67 -12.67
C ILE A 76 -0.07 -14.44 -12.33
N VAL A 77 0.69 -13.90 -13.29
CA VAL A 77 1.50 -12.68 -13.08
C VAL A 77 0.61 -11.51 -12.72
N ASN A 78 -0.46 -11.28 -13.48
CA ASN A 78 -1.39 -10.17 -13.25
C ASN A 78 -2.07 -10.30 -11.88
N ALA A 79 -2.48 -11.52 -11.49
CA ALA A 79 -3.07 -11.76 -10.18
C ALA A 79 -2.09 -11.51 -9.03
N CYS A 80 -0.83 -11.93 -9.20
CA CYS A 80 0.24 -11.68 -8.23
C CYS A 80 0.53 -10.18 -8.11
N GLU A 81 0.69 -9.47 -9.23
CA GLU A 81 0.96 -8.03 -9.25
C GLU A 81 -0.16 -7.25 -8.56
N LEU A 82 -1.43 -7.51 -8.91
CA LEU A 82 -2.56 -6.87 -8.26
C LEU A 82 -2.56 -7.12 -6.75
N SER A 83 -2.29 -8.34 -6.31
CA SER A 83 -2.31 -8.68 -4.88
C SER A 83 -1.18 -8.00 -4.12
N TYR A 84 0.02 -7.96 -4.70
CA TYR A 84 1.17 -7.26 -4.11
C TYR A 84 0.89 -5.76 -3.93
N ILE A 85 0.28 -5.13 -4.93
CA ILE A 85 0.00 -3.69 -4.90
C ILE A 85 -1.12 -3.37 -3.91
N ILE A 86 -2.14 -4.23 -3.81
CA ILE A 86 -3.19 -4.14 -2.78
C ILE A 86 -2.58 -4.25 -1.39
N GLU A 87 -1.76 -5.27 -1.13
CA GLU A 87 -1.09 -5.44 0.17
C GLU A 87 -0.25 -4.20 0.55
N ARG A 88 0.46 -3.62 -0.43
CA ARG A 88 1.27 -2.43 -0.21
C ARG A 88 0.43 -1.19 0.09
N ALA A 89 -0.73 -1.05 -0.56
CA ALA A 89 -1.66 0.03 -0.27
C ALA A 89 -2.32 -0.13 1.11
N GLU A 90 -2.65 -1.37 1.49
CA GLU A 90 -3.19 -1.69 2.82
C GLU A 90 -2.17 -1.37 3.94
N ASP A 91 -0.88 -1.61 3.71
CA ASP A 91 0.20 -1.18 4.62
C ASP A 91 0.24 0.35 4.81
N ASP A 92 -0.22 1.10 3.81
CA ASP A 92 -0.31 2.56 3.82
C ASP A 92 -1.73 3.06 4.23
N ASP A 93 -2.59 2.17 4.74
CA ASP A 93 -3.99 2.43 5.15
C ASP A 93 -4.92 2.86 4.00
N ILE A 94 -4.59 2.43 2.77
CA ILE A 94 -5.39 2.63 1.56
C ILE A 94 -6.03 1.32 1.11
N SER A 95 -7.35 1.24 1.14
CA SER A 95 -8.11 0.12 0.60
C SER A 95 -8.41 0.35 -0.88
N LEU A 96 -7.71 -0.37 -1.75
CA LEU A 96 -7.87 -0.29 -3.20
C LEU A 96 -8.99 -1.21 -3.70
N ASP A 97 -9.85 -0.66 -4.54
CA ASP A 97 -10.76 -1.43 -5.36
C ASP A 97 -9.97 -2.17 -6.46
N ARG A 98 -10.16 -3.49 -6.53
CA ARG A 98 -9.40 -4.35 -7.45
C ARG A 98 -9.73 -4.04 -8.92
N GLU A 99 -10.94 -3.62 -9.23
CA GLU A 99 -11.33 -3.27 -10.61
C GLU A 99 -10.71 -1.93 -11.02
N LEU A 100 -10.72 -0.94 -10.13
CA LEU A 100 -10.05 0.34 -10.33
C LEU A 100 -8.54 0.15 -10.52
N LEU A 101 -7.91 -0.70 -9.70
CA LEU A 101 -6.50 -1.01 -9.82
C LEU A 101 -6.18 -1.70 -11.15
N ALA A 102 -6.95 -2.73 -11.51
CA ALA A 102 -6.80 -3.45 -12.77
C ALA A 102 -6.90 -2.51 -13.97
N ALA A 103 -7.86 -1.58 -13.98
CA ALA A 103 -8.04 -0.62 -15.06
C ALA A 103 -6.86 0.36 -15.23
N ASN A 104 -6.08 0.60 -14.16
CA ASN A 104 -5.00 1.59 -14.15
C ASN A 104 -3.59 0.98 -14.19
N ILE A 105 -3.43 -0.32 -13.91
CA ILE A 105 -2.12 -1.00 -13.88
C ILE A 105 -1.99 -2.06 -14.97
N LEU A 106 -3.04 -2.83 -15.30
CA LEU A 106 -2.99 -3.88 -16.31
C LEU A 106 -2.99 -3.38 -17.77
N GLN A 107 -2.69 -2.09 -18.00
CA GLN A 107 -2.58 -1.52 -19.36
C GLN A 107 -1.21 -1.79 -20.02
N LEU A 108 -0.38 -2.67 -19.45
CA LEU A 108 0.94 -3.06 -19.99
C LEU A 108 0.86 -4.28 -20.92
#